data_AF-A0A8J8EKA9-F1
#
_entry.id   AF-A0A8J8EKA9-F1
#
_cell.length_a   1.000
_cell.length_b   1.000
_cell.length_c   1.000
_cell.angle_alpha   90.00
_cell.angle_beta   90.00
_cell.angle_gamma   90.00
#
_symmetry.space_group_name_H-M   'P 1'
#
loop_
_entity.id
_entity.type
_entity.pdbx_description
1 polymer ?
#
loop_
_entity_poly.entity_id
_entity_poly.type
_entity_poly.pdbx_seq_one_letter_code
_entity_poly.pdbx_strand_id
1 'polypeptide(L)'
;MSEASKALQKIARGTGIVFAGTMISMFFGFLSRAIIARYFTTSEYGVFNLALTVLSIALVIATLGFQNALPREVAFYKEKEPSRVRDLISTALVIVAVNSLIWTALLFLEAGSISQVFDE
;
A
#
# COMPACT_ATOMS: atom_id res chain seq x y z
N MET A 1 13.91 36.22 -1.59
CA MET A 1 14.01 34.75 -1.36
C MET A 1 14.26 34.10 -2.71
N SER A 2 15.36 33.35 -2.87
CA SER A 2 15.65 32.71 -4.15
C SER A 2 14.62 31.60 -4.44
N GLU A 3 14.35 31.31 -5.70
CA GLU A 3 13.42 30.23 -6.10
C GLU A 3 13.81 28.87 -5.47
N ALA A 4 15.11 28.66 -5.23
CA ALA A 4 15.61 27.49 -4.51
C ALA A 4 15.09 27.38 -3.07
N SER A 5 14.96 28.49 -2.33
CA SER A 5 14.48 28.44 -0.93
C SER A 5 12.99 28.06 -0.85
N LYS A 6 12.18 28.52 -1.81
CA LYS A 6 10.75 28.15 -1.89
C LYS A 6 10.56 26.68 -2.27
N ALA A 7 11.33 26.19 -3.23
CA ALA A 7 11.32 24.79 -3.62
C ALA A 7 11.72 23.87 -2.44
N LEU A 8 12.79 24.23 -1.73
CA LEU A 8 13.26 23.50 -0.55
C LEU A 8 12.20 23.44 0.55
N GLN A 9 11.51 24.56 0.83
CA GLN A 9 10.45 24.59 1.83
C GLN A 9 9.26 23.69 1.46
N LYS A 10 8.88 23.64 0.17
CA LYS A 10 7.81 22.78 -0.32
C LYS A 10 8.16 21.29 -0.20
N ILE A 11 9.40 20.93 -0.55
CA ILE A 11 9.91 19.56 -0.40
C ILE A 11 9.96 19.18 1.08
N ALA A 12 10.55 20.02 1.93
CA ALA A 12 10.67 19.76 3.36
C ALA A 12 9.30 19.52 4.03
N ARG A 13 8.28 20.30 3.65
CA ARG A 13 6.90 20.12 4.15
C ARG A 13 6.29 18.80 3.67
N GLY A 14 6.44 18.46 2.39
CA GLY A 14 5.93 17.20 1.83
C GLY A 14 6.60 15.99 2.47
N THR A 15 7.93 16.00 2.55
CA THR A 15 8.73 14.95 3.20
C THR A 15 8.39 14.83 4.67
N GLY A 16 8.19 15.94 5.40
CA GLY A 16 7.80 15.91 6.80
C GLY A 16 6.47 15.18 7.04
N ILE A 17 5.49 15.36 6.16
CA ILE A 17 4.20 14.65 6.23
C ILE A 17 4.39 13.15 5.97
N VAL A 18 5.13 12.79 4.91
CA VAL A 18 5.40 11.37 4.58
C VAL A 18 6.17 10.70 5.72
N PHE A 19 7.15 11.39 6.29
CA PHE A 19 7.96 10.91 7.41
C PHE A 19 7.10 10.67 8.65
N ALA A 20 6.27 11.64 9.06
CA ALA A 20 5.37 11.49 10.19
C ALA A 20 4.38 10.32 9.96
N GLY A 21 3.79 10.22 8.77
CA GLY A 21 2.93 9.10 8.40
C GLY A 21 3.64 7.75 8.48
N THR A 22 4.90 7.69 8.04
CA THR A 22 5.73 6.48 8.11
C THR A 22 6.02 6.09 9.56
N MET A 23 6.39 7.05 10.42
CA MET A 23 6.61 6.77 11.84
C MET A 23 5.33 6.25 12.53
N ILE A 24 4.18 6.85 12.23
CA ILE A 24 2.88 6.41 12.73
C ILE A 24 2.59 4.97 12.27
N SER A 25 2.78 4.69 10.97
CA SER A 25 2.58 3.36 10.41
C SER A 25 3.50 2.32 11.04
N MET A 26 4.77 2.66 11.26
CA MET A 26 5.74 1.77 11.92
C MET A 26 5.35 1.51 13.38
N PHE A 27 4.93 2.55 14.10
CA PHE A 27 4.48 2.43 15.49
C PHE A 27 3.26 1.49 15.60
N PHE A 28 2.23 1.69 14.78
CA PHE A 28 1.06 0.81 14.77
C PHE A 28 1.37 -0.60 14.29
N GLY A 29 2.26 -0.75 13.30
CA GLY A 29 2.71 -2.07 12.84
C GLY A 29 3.45 -2.83 13.93
N PHE A 30 4.32 -2.16 14.69
CA PHE A 30 5.00 -2.73 15.85
C PHE A 30 4.00 -3.07 16.96
N LEU A 31 3.10 -2.15 17.29
CA LEU A 31 2.11 -2.34 18.35
C LEU A 31 1.18 -3.53 18.05
N SER A 32 0.71 -3.65 16.81
CA SER A 32 -0.09 -4.79 16.36
C SER A 32 0.66 -6.11 16.56
N ARG A 33 1.93 -6.19 16.11
CA ARG A 33 2.75 -7.40 16.29
C ARG A 33 3.00 -7.72 17.76
N ALA A 34 3.27 -6.70 18.59
CA ALA A 34 3.51 -6.88 20.02
C ALA A 34 2.27 -7.38 20.77
N ILE A 35 1.09 -6.85 20.43
CA ILE A 35 -0.19 -7.31 21.00
C ILE A 35 -0.43 -8.76 20.59
N ILE A 36 -0.31 -9.10 19.30
CA ILE A 36 -0.56 -10.47 18.84
C ILE A 36 0.42 -11.44 19.49
N ALA A 37 1.72 -11.13 19.52
CA ALA A 37 2.72 -11.98 20.17
C ALA A 37 2.52 -12.15 21.69
N ARG A 38 1.81 -11.21 22.35
CA ARG A 38 1.53 -11.28 23.79
C ARG A 38 0.32 -12.14 24.12
N TYR A 39 -0.70 -12.15 23.26
CA TYR A 39 -1.98 -12.81 23.52
C TYR A 39 -2.14 -14.16 22.80
N PHE A 40 -1.37 -14.41 21.73
CA PHE A 40 -1.46 -15.62 20.92
C PHE A 40 -0.25 -16.53 21.15
N THR A 41 -0.43 -17.81 20.86
CA THR A 41 0.65 -18.80 20.87
C THR A 41 1.62 -18.58 19.71
N THR A 42 2.79 -19.23 19.78
CA THR A 42 3.80 -19.15 18.72
C THR A 42 3.30 -19.67 17.37
N SER A 43 2.46 -20.71 17.37
CA SER A 43 1.85 -21.27 16.16
C SER A 43 0.85 -20.29 15.53
N GLU A 44 -0.07 -19.74 16.31
CA GLU A 44 -1.04 -18.74 15.82
C GLU A 44 -0.35 -17.47 15.28
N TYR A 45 0.74 -17.05 15.91
CA TYR A 45 1.56 -15.95 15.39
C TYR A 45 2.24 -16.31 14.06
N GLY A 46 2.64 -17.58 13.86
CA GLY A 46 3.16 -18.12 12.60
C GLY A 46 2.14 -17.99 11.47
N VAL A 47 0.94 -18.56 11.67
CA VAL A 47 -0.21 -18.47 10.75
C VAL A 47 -0.50 -17.02 10.38
N PHE A 48 -0.53 -16.12 11.36
CA PHE A 48 -0.78 -14.70 11.13
C PHE A 48 0.27 -14.05 10.21
N ASN A 49 1.57 -14.33 10.44
CA ASN A 49 2.63 -13.78 9.59
C ASN A 49 2.61 -14.39 8.19
N LEU A 50 2.25 -15.67 8.07
CA LEU A 50 2.07 -16.32 6.78
C LEU A 50 0.95 -15.65 5.98
N ALA A 51 -0.22 -15.45 6.60
CA ALA A 51 -1.35 -14.74 5.99
C ALA A 51 -0.95 -13.32 5.57
N LEU A 52 -0.20 -12.59 6.41
CA LEU A 52 0.30 -11.26 6.08
C LEU A 52 1.28 -11.28 4.88
N THR A 53 2.09 -12.33 4.78
CA THR A 53 3.05 -12.51 3.68
C THR A 53 2.32 -12.77 2.36
N VAL A 54 1.37 -13.70 2.35
CA VAL A 54 0.52 -13.98 1.18
C VAL A 54 -0.24 -12.73 0.75
N LEU A 55 -0.85 -12.01 1.71
CA LEU A 55 -1.54 -10.75 1.44
C LEU A 55 -0.59 -9.69 0.86
N SER A 56 0.64 -9.57 1.37
CA SER A 56 1.63 -8.60 0.88
C SER A 56 2.00 -8.88 -0.58
N ILE A 57 2.22 -10.14 -0.95
CA ILE A 57 2.48 -10.55 -2.34
C ILE A 57 1.29 -10.22 -3.22
N ALA A 58 0.08 -10.59 -2.78
CA ALA A 58 -1.14 -10.32 -3.53
C ALA A 58 -1.37 -8.81 -3.74
N LEU A 59 -1.08 -7.97 -2.74
CA LEU A 59 -1.22 -6.51 -2.83
C LEU A 59 -0.32 -5.90 -3.90
N VAL A 60 0.91 -6.41 -4.08
CA VAL A 60 1.81 -5.94 -5.15
C VAL A 60 1.14 -6.15 -6.52
N ILE A 61 0.50 -7.30 -6.72
CA ILE A 61 -0.16 -7.63 -7.99
C ILE A 61 -1.50 -6.92 -8.12
N ALA A 62 -2.28 -6.85 -7.03
CA ALA A 62 -3.58 -6.19 -6.98
C ALA A 62 -3.50 -4.68 -7.30
N THR A 63 -2.43 -4.02 -6.85
CA THR A 63 -2.24 -2.58 -7.06
C THR A 63 -1.53 -2.23 -8.37
N LEU A 64 -1.01 -3.23 -9.11
CA LEU A 64 -0.33 -3.08 -10.40
C LEU A 64 0.76 -1.99 -10.43
N GLY A 65 1.36 -1.67 -9.28
CA GLY A 65 2.38 -0.60 -9.16
C GLY A 65 1.85 0.84 -9.25
N PHE A 66 0.53 1.05 -9.30
CA PHE A 66 -0.07 2.40 -9.37
C PHE A 66 0.29 3.28 -8.16
N GLN A 67 0.61 2.69 -7.01
CA GLN A 67 1.09 3.44 -5.84
C GLN A 67 2.31 4.32 -6.15
N ASN A 68 3.18 3.89 -7.06
CA ASN A 68 4.37 4.63 -7.47
C ASN A 68 4.17 5.40 -8.78
N ALA A 69 3.44 4.83 -9.74
CA ALA A 69 3.23 5.43 -11.06
C ALA A 69 2.28 6.65 -11.01
N LEU A 70 1.19 6.56 -10.24
CA LEU A 70 0.13 7.57 -10.24
C LEU A 70 0.60 8.95 -9.76
N PRO A 71 1.34 9.08 -8.64
CA PRO A 71 1.84 10.39 -8.20
C PRO A 71 2.76 11.06 -9.23
N ARG A 72 3.57 10.27 -9.94
CA ARG A 72 4.48 10.75 -10.99
C ARG A 72 3.70 11.30 -12.19
N GLU A 73 2.73 10.54 -12.69
CA GLU A 73 1.89 10.96 -13.81
C GLU A 73 1.04 12.18 -13.43
N VAL A 74 0.48 12.20 -12.22
CA VAL A 74 -0.26 13.37 -11.71
C VAL A 74 0.62 14.61 -11.66
N ALA A 75 1.87 14.51 -11.19
CA ALA A 75 2.79 15.64 -11.17
C ALA A 75 3.07 16.18 -12.58
N PHE A 76 3.23 15.29 -13.57
CA PHE A 76 3.48 15.66 -14.96
C PHE A 76 2.28 16.32 -15.64
N TYR A 77 1.08 15.73 -15.50
CA TYR A 77 -0.13 16.24 -16.17
C TYR A 77 -0.72 17.46 -15.45
N LYS A 78 -0.43 17.67 -14.17
CA LYS A 78 -0.93 18.84 -13.44
C LYS A 78 -0.47 20.17 -14.02
N GLU A 79 0.73 20.22 -14.59
CA GLU A 79 1.27 21.45 -15.20
C GLU A 79 0.85 21.63 -16.66
N LYS A 80 0.65 20.52 -17.40
CA LYS A 80 0.31 20.55 -18.83
C LYS A 80 -1.20 20.58 -19.09
N GLU A 81 -1.94 19.68 -18.46
CA GLU A 81 -3.36 19.41 -18.74
C GLU A 81 -4.10 19.04 -17.44
N PRO A 82 -4.41 20.03 -16.58
CA PRO A 82 -4.97 19.77 -15.25
C PRO A 82 -6.34 19.09 -15.27
N SER A 83 -7.11 19.25 -16.35
CA SER A 83 -8.40 18.56 -16.53
C SER A 83 -8.25 17.03 -16.60
N ARG A 84 -7.16 16.52 -17.20
CA ARG A 84 -6.90 15.08 -17.34
C ARG A 84 -6.51 14.39 -16.04
N VAL A 85 -6.02 15.14 -15.04
CA VAL A 85 -5.61 14.58 -13.75
C VAL A 85 -6.77 13.87 -13.06
N ARG A 86 -7.98 14.44 -13.13
CA ARG A 86 -9.17 13.83 -12.54
C ARG A 86 -9.51 12.49 -13.20
N ASP A 87 -9.50 12.46 -14.54
CA ASP A 87 -9.84 11.26 -15.31
C ASP A 87 -8.78 10.17 -15.11
N LEU A 88 -7.50 10.56 -15.04
CA LEU A 88 -6.38 9.65 -14.77
C LEU A 88 -6.50 9.01 -13.38
N ILE A 89 -6.80 9.80 -12.34
CA ILE A 89 -7.02 9.28 -10.98
C ILE A 89 -8.25 8.37 -10.94
N SER A 90 -9.36 8.79 -11.54
CA SER A 90 -10.60 7.99 -11.56
C SER A 90 -10.41 6.66 -12.27
N THR A 91 -9.72 6.67 -13.42
CA THR A 91 -9.44 5.46 -14.20
C THR A 91 -8.53 4.51 -13.44
N ALA A 92 -7.45 5.02 -12.84
CA ALA A 92 -6.56 4.22 -12.00
C ALA A 92 -7.29 3.60 -10.81
N LEU A 93 -8.16 4.37 -10.13
CA LEU A 93 -8.97 3.86 -9.03
C LEU A 93 -9.91 2.73 -9.46
N VAL A 94 -10.60 2.88 -10.59
CA VAL A 94 -11.49 1.82 -11.12
C VAL A 94 -10.69 0.57 -11.46
N ILE A 95 -9.56 0.70 -12.16
CA ILE A 95 -8.70 -0.42 -12.52
C ILE A 95 -8.21 -1.16 -11.27
N VAL A 96 -7.66 -0.42 -10.29
CA VAL A 96 -7.15 -1.00 -9.05
C VAL A 96 -8.29 -1.65 -8.25
N ALA A 97 -9.47 -1.03 -8.18
CA ALA A 97 -10.61 -1.60 -7.46
C ALA A 97 -11.08 -2.91 -8.10
N VAL A 98 -11.26 -2.95 -9.42
CA VAL A 98 -11.64 -4.16 -10.15
C VAL A 98 -10.58 -5.26 -9.98
N ASN A 99 -9.31 -4.93 -10.18
CA ASN A 99 -8.23 -5.90 -10.01
C ASN A 99 -8.13 -6.41 -8.57
N SER A 100 -8.33 -5.53 -7.58
CA SER A 100 -8.36 -5.94 -6.16
C SER A 100 -9.50 -6.91 -5.88
N LEU A 101 -10.70 -6.68 -6.43
CA LEU A 101 -11.82 -7.60 -6.27
C LEU A 101 -11.54 -8.98 -6.89
N ILE A 102 -10.88 -9.01 -8.05
CA ILE A 102 -10.45 -10.26 -8.69
C ILE A 102 -9.48 -11.00 -7.78
N TRP A 103 -8.43 -10.33 -7.28
CA TRP A 103 -7.45 -10.95 -6.38
C TRP A 103 -8.05 -11.39 -5.06
N THR A 104 -9.00 -10.63 -4.49
CA THR A 104 -9.74 -11.05 -3.29
C THR A 104 -10.54 -12.32 -3.56
N ALA A 105 -11.27 -12.41 -4.67
CA ALA A 105 -12.02 -13.61 -5.03
C ALA A 105 -11.10 -14.82 -5.23
N LEU A 106 -9.98 -14.64 -5.95
CA LEU A 106 -8.99 -15.69 -6.17
C LEU A 106 -8.40 -16.20 -4.85
N LEU A 107 -7.96 -15.30 -3.96
CA LEU A 107 -7.42 -15.69 -2.66
C LEU A 107 -8.44 -16.42 -1.80
N PHE A 108 -9.71 -16.04 -1.85
CA PHE A 108 -10.76 -16.70 -1.07
C PHE A 108 -11.07 -18.10 -1.59
N LEU A 109 -11.12 -18.28 -2.92
CA LEU A 109 -11.36 -19.58 -3.54
C LEU A 109 -10.18 -20.54 -3.37
N GLU A 110 -8.95 -20.02 -3.48
CA GLU A 110 -7.72 -20.81 -3.35
C GLU A 110 -7.19 -20.90 -1.91
N ALA A 111 -7.92 -20.36 -0.91
CA ALA A 111 -7.47 -20.36 0.48
C ALA A 111 -7.14 -21.78 0.98
N GLY A 112 -7.93 -22.78 0.58
CA GLY A 112 -7.69 -24.19 0.92
C GLY A 112 -6.41 -24.75 0.27
N SER A 113 -6.19 -24.47 -1.02
CA SER A 113 -4.98 -24.86 -1.74
C SER A 113 -3.74 -24.21 -1.13
N ILE A 114 -3.83 -22.92 -0.76
CA ILE A 114 -2.75 -22.16 -0.15
C ILE A 114 -2.38 -22.76 1.21
N SER A 115 -3.35 -23.06 2.07
CA SER A 115 -3.12 -23.71 3.37
C SER A 115 -2.36 -25.03 3.23
N GLN A 116 -2.73 -25.88 2.27
CA GLN A 116 -2.06 -27.17 2.04
C GLN A 116 -0.58 -27.05 1.64
N VAL A 117 -0.16 -25.94 1.03
CA VAL A 117 1.26 -25.72 0.66
C VAL A 117 2.12 -25.45 1.89
N PHE A 118 1.53 -24.93 2.97
CA PHE A 118 2.26 -24.49 4.16
C PHE A 118 2.14 -25.43 5.36
N ASP A 119 1.50 -26.60 5.22
CA ASP A 119 1.25 -27.57 6.30
C ASP A 119 0.58 -26.96 7.56
N GLU A 120 -0.19 -25.87 7.38
CA GLU A 120 -1.05 -25.19 8.38
C GLU A 120 -2.46 -25.01 7.83
#